data_AF-A0A3D2NA23-F1
#
_entry.id   AF-A0A3D2NA23-F1
#
_cell.length_a   1.000
_cell.length_b   1.000
_cell.length_c   1.000
_cell.angle_alpha   90.00
_cell.angle_beta   90.00
_cell.angle_gamma   90.00
#
_symmetry.space_group_name_H-M   'P 1'
#
loop_
_entity.id
_entity.type
_entity.pdbx_description
1 polymer ?
#
loop_
_entity_poly.entity_id
_entity_poly.type
_entity_poly.pdbx_seq_one_letter_code
_entity_poly.pdbx_strand_id
1 'polypeptide(L)'
;MAANNKKENGKSANVFLIGGIALVVFVAYSMFLGYRLYSQLTGTYNNIQRSLVDVSTIKDNLLTVNRDVLLIIADPNKNAVDNVHEISNCFVDIERCMDDYEQVEDRDEKELRRYKQAKTFINAYHTKILSFQEMYMSGADRDESLKLDPERAKLLYTQELQPLQVTAMEMFDAAKDIGQENSEQQIRDVYQVL
;
A
#
# COMPACT_ATOMS: atom_id res chain seq x y z
N MET A 1 -57.52 -52.08 -43.03
CA MET A 1 -56.12 -51.80 -43.39
C MET A 1 -55.64 -50.62 -42.56
N ALA A 2 -54.90 -50.88 -41.48
CA ALA A 2 -54.40 -49.86 -40.57
C ALA A 2 -52.95 -49.52 -40.95
N ALA A 3 -52.75 -48.38 -41.60
CA ALA A 3 -51.42 -47.82 -41.83
C ALA A 3 -50.98 -47.12 -40.54
N ASN A 4 -50.13 -47.82 -39.78
CA ASN A 4 -49.55 -47.34 -38.54
C ASN A 4 -48.44 -46.33 -38.89
N ASN A 5 -48.76 -45.04 -38.91
CA ASN A 5 -47.78 -43.96 -39.08
C ASN A 5 -46.89 -43.88 -37.82
N LYS A 6 -45.80 -44.65 -37.81
CA LYS A 6 -44.74 -44.54 -36.79
C LYS A 6 -43.88 -43.30 -37.07
N LYS A 7 -44.16 -42.26 -36.30
CA LYS A 7 -43.37 -41.05 -35.99
C LYS A 7 -41.89 -41.09 -36.43
N GLU A 8 -41.52 -40.21 -37.36
CA GLU A 8 -40.13 -39.79 -37.63
C GLU A 8 -39.66 -38.61 -36.74
N ASN A 9 -40.25 -38.44 -35.54
CA ASN A 9 -39.91 -37.30 -34.67
C ASN A 9 -38.61 -37.46 -33.85
N GLY A 10 -37.87 -38.57 -34.01
CA GLY A 10 -36.71 -38.90 -33.18
C GLY A 10 -35.38 -38.27 -33.61
N LYS A 11 -35.18 -38.04 -34.91
CA LYS A 11 -33.90 -37.50 -35.43
C LYS A 11 -33.81 -35.98 -35.29
N SER A 12 -34.88 -35.24 -35.55
CA SER A 12 -34.91 -33.78 -35.36
C SER A 12 -34.85 -33.40 -33.87
N ALA A 13 -35.61 -34.10 -33.02
CA ALA A 13 -35.60 -33.87 -31.57
C ALA A 13 -34.22 -34.09 -30.95
N ASN A 14 -33.48 -35.13 -31.36
CA ASN A 14 -32.12 -35.37 -30.87
C ASN A 14 -31.12 -34.28 -31.31
N VAL A 15 -31.26 -33.69 -32.51
CA VAL A 15 -30.41 -32.59 -32.96
C VAL A 15 -30.69 -31.30 -32.16
N PHE A 16 -31.95 -31.01 -31.86
CA PHE A 16 -32.31 -29.88 -30.98
C PHE A 16 -31.82 -30.10 -29.54
N LEU A 17 -31.83 -31.34 -29.04
CA LEU A 17 -31.32 -31.70 -27.70
C LEU A 17 -29.79 -31.53 -27.63
N ILE A 18 -29.06 -32.01 -28.64
CA ILE A 18 -27.60 -31.85 -28.74
C ILE A 18 -27.22 -30.36 -28.90
N GLY A 19 -27.95 -29.61 -29.74
CA GLY A 19 -27.75 -28.17 -29.89
C GLY A 19 -28.02 -27.40 -28.60
N GLY A 20 -29.06 -27.77 -27.86
CA GLY A 20 -29.36 -27.21 -26.54
C GLY A 20 -28.28 -27.49 -25.51
N ILE A 21 -27.76 -28.72 -25.45
CA ILE A 21 -26.64 -29.08 -24.56
C ILE A 21 -25.38 -28.32 -24.93
N ALA A 22 -25.04 -28.22 -26.22
CA ALA A 22 -23.88 -27.46 -26.69
C ALA A 22 -23.99 -25.96 -26.32
N LEU A 23 -25.19 -25.38 -26.44
CA LEU A 23 -25.43 -23.99 -26.07
C LEU A 23 -25.31 -23.78 -24.55
N VAL A 24 -25.81 -24.70 -23.74
CA VAL A 24 -25.64 -24.67 -22.27
C VAL A 24 -24.17 -24.78 -21.89
N VAL A 25 -23.40 -25.68 -22.53
CA VAL A 25 -21.95 -25.81 -22.29
C VAL A 25 -21.22 -24.54 -22.69
N PHE A 26 -21.55 -23.94 -23.84
CA PHE A 26 -20.95 -22.69 -24.30
C PHE A 26 -21.24 -21.55 -23.32
N VAL A 27 -22.49 -21.34 -22.93
CA VAL A 27 -22.89 -20.30 -21.97
C VAL A 27 -22.22 -20.53 -20.61
N ALA A 28 -22.20 -21.77 -20.10
CA ALA A 28 -21.54 -22.09 -18.84
C ALA A 28 -20.03 -21.83 -18.90
N TYR A 29 -19.38 -22.15 -20.01
CA TYR A 29 -17.96 -21.88 -20.22
C TYR A 29 -17.68 -20.37 -20.30
N SER A 30 -18.49 -19.60 -21.02
CA SER A 30 -18.38 -18.14 -21.08
C SER A 30 -18.62 -17.48 -19.71
N MET A 31 -19.61 -17.96 -18.94
CA MET A 31 -19.86 -17.48 -17.58
C MET A 31 -18.70 -17.81 -16.64
N PHE A 32 -18.11 -19.00 -16.76
CA PHE A 32 -16.94 -19.40 -15.96
C PHE A 32 -15.72 -18.53 -16.27
N LEU A 33 -15.44 -18.28 -17.56
CA LEU A 33 -14.39 -17.35 -17.99
C LEU A 33 -14.63 -15.94 -17.45
N GLY A 34 -15.85 -15.41 -17.62
CA GLY A 34 -16.21 -14.09 -17.12
C GLY A 34 -16.06 -13.95 -15.60
N TYR A 35 -16.47 -14.98 -14.85
CA TYR A 35 -16.33 -15.01 -13.39
C TYR A 35 -14.86 -15.02 -12.97
N ARG A 36 -14.02 -15.85 -13.60
CA ARG A 36 -12.58 -15.90 -13.31
C ARG A 36 -11.92 -14.54 -13.59
N LEU A 37 -12.28 -13.92 -14.70
CA LEU A 37 -11.73 -12.64 -15.13
C LEU A 37 -12.13 -11.51 -14.19
N TYR A 38 -13.40 -11.47 -13.79
CA TYR A 38 -13.90 -10.52 -12.80
C TYR A 38 -13.19 -10.69 -11.44
N SER A 39 -13.02 -11.92 -10.98
CA SER A 39 -12.36 -12.21 -9.70
C SER A 39 -10.91 -11.74 -9.69
N GLN A 40 -10.15 -12.06 -10.75
CA GLN A 40 -8.74 -11.67 -10.88
C GLN A 40 -8.59 -10.14 -10.98
N LEU A 41 -9.34 -9.48 -11.86
CA LEU A 41 -9.27 -8.02 -12.02
C LEU A 41 -9.66 -7.27 -10.74
N THR A 42 -10.72 -7.72 -10.06
CA THR A 42 -11.19 -7.07 -8.83
C THR A 42 -10.20 -7.25 -7.69
N GLY A 43 -9.58 -8.43 -7.56
CA GLY A 43 -8.52 -8.68 -6.57
C GLY A 43 -7.32 -7.78 -6.78
N THR A 44 -6.75 -7.76 -7.99
CA THR A 44 -5.61 -6.92 -8.34
C THR A 44 -5.93 -5.43 -8.12
N TYR A 45 -7.09 -4.96 -8.55
CA TYR A 45 -7.48 -3.55 -8.38
C TYR A 45 -7.59 -3.14 -6.90
N ASN A 46 -8.22 -3.98 -6.07
CA ASN A 46 -8.36 -3.70 -4.64
C ASN A 46 -7.00 -3.67 -3.92
N ASN A 47 -6.08 -4.54 -4.29
CA ASN A 47 -4.74 -4.59 -3.72
C ASN A 47 -3.91 -3.34 -4.07
N ILE A 48 -4.02 -2.86 -5.32
CA ILE A 48 -3.40 -1.58 -5.74
C ILE A 48 -3.94 -0.43 -4.91
N GLN A 49 -5.27 -0.30 -4.83
CA GLN A 49 -5.91 0.82 -4.14
C GLN A 49 -5.52 0.89 -2.67
N ARG A 50 -5.53 -0.25 -1.97
CA ARG A 50 -5.06 -0.32 -0.58
C ARG A 50 -3.60 0.10 -0.44
N SER A 51 -2.73 -0.49 -1.27
CA SER A 51 -1.30 -0.16 -1.26
C SER A 51 -1.03 1.33 -1.51
N LEU A 52 -1.79 1.96 -2.42
CA LEU A 52 -1.66 3.39 -2.70
C LEU A 52 -2.10 4.25 -1.50
N VAL A 53 -3.20 3.88 -0.85
CA VAL A 53 -3.69 4.57 0.34
C VAL A 53 -2.68 4.46 1.48
N ASP A 54 -2.14 3.27 1.72
CA ASP A 54 -1.16 3.03 2.79
C ASP A 54 0.12 3.83 2.55
N VAL A 55 0.66 3.78 1.32
CA VAL A 55 1.87 4.55 0.96
C VAL A 55 1.62 6.05 1.05
N SER A 56 0.47 6.54 0.58
CA SER A 56 0.13 7.97 0.70
C SER A 56 0.06 8.39 2.16
N THR A 57 -0.60 7.59 3.00
CA THR A 57 -0.75 7.87 4.44
C THR A 57 0.61 7.89 5.14
N ILE A 58 1.49 6.93 4.85
CA ILE A 58 2.85 6.91 5.37
C ILE A 58 3.60 8.20 4.99
N LYS A 59 3.50 8.64 3.73
CA LYS A 59 4.17 9.86 3.27
C LYS A 59 3.63 11.12 3.97
N ASP A 60 2.32 11.24 4.09
CA ASP A 60 1.68 12.39 4.75
C ASP A 60 2.09 12.47 6.23
N ASN A 61 2.15 11.32 6.90
CA ASN A 61 2.63 11.23 8.28
C ASN A 61 4.12 11.56 8.40
N LEU A 62 4.98 11.09 7.49
CA LEU A 62 6.40 11.45 7.48
C LEU A 62 6.61 12.96 7.28
N LEU A 63 5.82 13.61 6.42
CA LEU A 63 5.85 15.05 6.22
C LEU A 63 5.39 15.81 7.47
N THR A 64 4.36 15.30 8.14
CA THR A 64 3.84 15.84 9.41
C THR A 64 4.89 15.77 10.52
N VAL A 65 5.49 14.60 10.72
CA VAL A 65 6.61 14.41 11.65
C VAL A 65 7.73 15.41 11.36
N ASN A 66 8.10 15.56 10.10
CA ASN A 66 9.18 16.48 9.71
C ASN A 66 8.85 17.95 10.02
N ARG A 67 7.61 18.37 9.76
CA ARG A 67 7.12 19.71 10.13
C ARG A 67 7.22 19.93 11.64
N ASP A 68 6.78 18.95 12.42
CA ASP A 68 6.70 19.09 13.88
C ASP A 68 8.09 19.07 14.52
N VAL A 69 9.03 18.28 13.97
CA VAL A 69 10.46 18.35 14.34
C VAL A 69 11.03 19.74 14.05
N LEU A 70 10.75 20.33 12.89
CA LEU A 70 11.22 21.68 12.57
C LEU A 70 10.63 22.76 13.50
N LEU A 71 9.36 22.62 13.90
CA LEU A 71 8.72 23.52 14.87
C LEU A 71 9.40 23.43 16.24
N ILE A 72 9.72 22.22 16.70
CA ILE A 72 10.46 21.95 17.94
C ILE A 72 11.87 22.58 17.91
N ILE A 73 12.54 22.54 16.76
CA ILE A 73 13.87 23.17 16.57
C ILE A 73 13.77 24.70 16.55
N ALA A 74 12.73 25.24 15.91
CA ALA A 74 12.56 26.68 15.71
C ALA A 74 12.15 27.41 17.00
N ASP A 75 11.25 26.85 17.79
CA ASP A 75 10.79 27.44 19.05
C ASP A 75 10.59 26.36 20.11
N PRO A 76 11.62 26.12 20.94
CA PRO A 76 11.57 24.96 21.80
C PRO A 76 10.63 25.05 23.00
N ASN A 77 10.20 26.26 23.35
CA ASN A 77 9.34 26.47 24.51
C ASN A 77 7.86 26.49 24.14
N LYS A 78 7.52 26.48 22.85
CA LYS A 78 6.16 26.60 22.36
C LYS A 78 5.65 25.26 21.84
N ASN A 79 4.68 24.69 22.54
CA ASN A 79 3.95 23.47 22.14
C ASN A 79 4.84 22.24 21.91
N ALA A 80 6.06 22.19 22.46
CA ALA A 80 6.97 21.07 22.24
C ALA A 80 6.39 19.73 22.70
N VAL A 81 5.64 19.72 23.82
CA VAL A 81 4.96 18.52 24.33
C VAL A 81 3.89 18.02 23.34
N ASP A 82 3.05 18.93 22.82
CA ASP A 82 2.01 18.59 21.86
C ASP A 82 2.63 18.06 20.55
N ASN A 83 3.69 18.71 20.06
CA ASN A 83 4.41 18.28 18.85
C ASN A 83 5.08 16.90 19.05
N VAL A 84 5.64 16.61 20.23
CA VAL A 84 6.21 15.29 20.54
C VAL A 84 5.13 14.21 20.55
N HIS A 85 3.95 14.52 21.11
CA HIS A 85 2.82 13.59 21.11
C HIS A 85 2.32 13.32 19.68
N GLU A 86 2.19 14.36 18.86
CA GLU A 86 1.78 14.24 17.46
C GLU A 86 2.78 13.39 16.64
N ILE A 87 4.08 13.61 16.84
CA ILE A 87 5.13 12.79 16.21
C ILE A 87 4.96 11.31 16.58
N SER A 88 4.70 11.00 17.85
CA SER A 88 4.50 9.63 18.31
C SER A 88 3.26 9.00 17.66
N ASN A 89 2.15 9.74 17.57
CA ASN A 89 0.92 9.27 16.93
C ASN A 89 1.14 8.99 15.44
N CYS A 90 1.86 9.87 14.74
CA CYS A 90 2.22 9.66 13.34
C CYS A 90 3.03 8.37 13.13
N PHE A 91 3.98 8.05 14.02
CA PHE A 91 4.75 6.81 13.92
C PHE A 91 3.91 5.56 14.19
N VAL A 92 2.96 5.62 15.12
CA VAL A 92 1.98 4.53 15.33
C VAL A 92 1.16 4.28 14.07
N ASP A 93 0.67 5.36 13.43
CA ASP A 93 -0.08 5.22 12.17
C ASP A 93 0.79 4.73 11.01
N ILE A 94 2.06 5.17 10.93
CA ILE A 94 3.03 4.66 9.95
C ILE A 94 3.26 3.16 10.14
N GLU A 95 3.47 2.70 11.38
CA GLU A 95 3.65 1.28 11.71
C GLU A 95 2.43 0.46 11.31
N ARG A 96 1.21 0.94 11.64
CA ARG A 96 -0.04 0.28 11.20
C ARG A 96 -0.10 0.15 9.68
N CYS A 97 0.13 1.24 8.95
CA CYS A 97 0.08 1.22 7.48
C CYS A 97 1.18 0.33 6.86
N MET A 98 2.36 0.23 7.48
CA MET A 98 3.40 -0.71 7.05
C MET A 98 2.96 -2.17 7.24
N ASP A 99 2.33 -2.48 8.38
CA ASP A 99 1.82 -3.83 8.65
C ASP A 99 0.66 -4.20 7.72
N ASP A 100 -0.23 -3.25 7.41
CA ASP A 100 -1.32 -3.42 6.44
C ASP A 100 -0.76 -3.63 5.02
N TYR A 101 0.28 -2.88 4.65
CA TYR A 101 0.98 -3.04 3.37
C TYR A 101 1.62 -4.43 3.25
N GLU A 102 2.21 -4.97 4.32
CA GLU A 102 2.85 -6.30 4.33
C GLU A 102 1.86 -7.46 4.20
N GLN A 103 0.59 -7.26 4.55
CA GLN A 103 -0.45 -8.29 4.46
C GLN A 103 -1.02 -8.49 3.05
N VAL A 104 -0.70 -7.62 2.10
CA VAL A 104 -1.16 -7.76 0.71
C VAL A 104 -0.34 -8.85 0.01
N GLU A 105 -1.03 -9.91 -0.43
CA GLU A 105 -0.47 -11.03 -1.17
C GLU A 105 -0.15 -10.67 -2.65
N ASP A 106 0.67 -11.51 -3.31
CA ASP A 106 1.04 -11.39 -4.74
C ASP A 106 1.80 -10.12 -5.16
N ARG A 107 2.66 -9.59 -4.28
CA ARG A 107 3.58 -8.49 -4.62
C ARG A 107 4.80 -8.95 -5.41
N ASP A 108 5.29 -8.10 -6.30
CA ASP A 108 6.53 -8.35 -7.03
C ASP A 108 7.76 -8.31 -6.10
N GLU A 109 8.78 -9.12 -6.38
CA GLU A 109 9.99 -9.17 -5.56
C GLU A 109 10.73 -7.82 -5.53
N LYS A 110 10.76 -7.09 -6.65
CA LYS A 110 11.43 -5.78 -6.73
C LYS A 110 10.67 -4.74 -5.93
N GLU A 111 9.34 -4.78 -5.95
CA GLU A 111 8.47 -3.94 -5.13
C GLU A 111 8.77 -4.18 -3.65
N LEU A 112 8.73 -5.45 -3.21
CA LEU A 112 8.99 -5.82 -1.82
C LEU A 112 10.39 -5.41 -1.37
N ARG A 113 11.39 -5.50 -2.26
CA ARG A 113 12.75 -5.05 -1.96
C ARG A 113 12.82 -3.54 -1.72
N ARG A 114 12.14 -2.74 -2.54
CA ARG A 114 12.08 -1.27 -2.37
C ARG A 114 11.34 -0.89 -1.11
N TYR A 115 10.21 -1.54 -0.84
CA TYR A 115 9.47 -1.39 0.39
C TYR A 115 10.33 -1.70 1.63
N LYS A 116 11.05 -2.83 1.66
CA LYS A 116 11.95 -3.19 2.77
C LYS A 116 13.07 -2.17 3.00
N GLN A 117 13.61 -1.60 1.93
CA GLN A 117 14.58 -0.50 2.03
C GLN A 117 13.93 0.72 2.68
N ALA A 118 12.74 1.11 2.21
CA ALA A 118 11.98 2.22 2.77
C ALA A 118 11.67 2.04 4.26
N LYS A 119 11.17 0.85 4.66
CA LYS A 119 10.94 0.47 6.06
C LYS A 119 12.21 0.60 6.91
N THR A 120 13.35 0.19 6.38
CA THR A 120 14.65 0.32 7.08
C THR A 120 15.00 1.79 7.35
N PHE A 121 14.79 2.66 6.36
CA PHE A 121 15.03 4.10 6.52
C PHE A 121 14.03 4.74 7.49
N ILE A 122 12.74 4.36 7.45
CA ILE A 122 11.74 4.81 8.44
C ILE A 122 12.15 4.40 9.85
N ASN A 123 12.54 3.15 10.06
CA ASN A 123 12.94 2.68 11.40
C ASN A 123 14.18 3.41 11.92
N ALA A 124 15.15 3.68 11.04
CA ALA A 124 16.31 4.49 11.38
C ALA A 124 15.90 5.94 11.72
N TYR A 125 14.98 6.52 10.94
CA TYR A 125 14.44 7.86 11.17
C TYR A 125 13.70 7.96 12.51
N HIS A 126 12.83 6.99 12.81
CA HIS A 126 12.10 6.89 14.09
C HIS A 126 13.09 6.80 15.26
N THR A 127 14.08 5.92 15.18
CA THR A 127 15.12 5.77 16.22
C THR A 127 15.88 7.07 16.46
N LYS A 128 16.22 7.80 15.38
CA LYS A 128 16.90 9.09 15.47
C LYS A 128 16.01 10.16 16.09
N ILE A 129 14.72 10.17 15.77
CA ILE A 129 13.74 11.07 16.39
C ILE A 129 13.60 10.80 17.89
N LEU A 130 13.54 9.54 18.31
CA LEU A 130 13.50 9.20 19.74
C LEU A 130 14.75 9.72 20.46
N SER A 131 15.93 9.54 19.87
CA SER A 131 17.17 10.10 20.44
C SER A 131 17.17 11.63 20.47
N PHE A 132 16.55 12.28 19.47
CA PHE A 132 16.38 13.72 19.42
C PHE A 132 15.42 14.22 20.51
N GLN A 133 14.31 13.51 20.74
CA GLN A 133 13.36 13.79 21.81
C GLN A 133 13.97 13.59 23.19
N GLU A 134 14.78 12.54 23.42
CA GLU A 134 15.48 12.33 24.69
C GLU A 134 16.50 13.44 24.99
N MET A 135 17.26 13.90 23.98
CA MET A 135 18.15 15.06 24.11
C MET A 135 17.39 16.34 24.50
N TYR A 136 16.11 16.41 24.14
CA TYR A 136 15.22 17.50 24.46
C TYR A 136 14.61 17.39 25.86
N MET A 137 14.08 16.22 26.22
CA MET A 137 13.32 16.01 27.45
C MET A 137 14.20 15.80 28.68
N SER A 138 15.47 15.40 28.52
CA SER A 138 16.42 15.20 29.64
C SER A 138 16.78 16.47 30.43
N GLY A 139 16.34 17.65 29.97
CA GLY A 139 16.43 18.92 30.71
C GLY A 139 15.16 19.34 31.44
N ALA A 140 14.02 18.68 31.23
CA ALA A 140 12.69 19.15 31.64
C ALA A 140 12.33 18.90 33.12
N ASP A 141 13.07 18.02 33.82
CA ASP A 141 12.83 17.69 35.24
C ASP A 141 13.32 18.77 36.22
N ARG A 142 14.00 19.80 35.73
CA ARG A 142 14.40 20.96 36.54
C ARG A 142 13.93 22.19 35.78
N ASP A 143 13.31 23.11 36.49
CA ASP A 143 12.67 24.37 36.08
C ASP A 143 13.59 25.38 35.32
N GLU A 144 14.67 24.89 34.69
CA GLU A 144 15.54 25.63 33.78
C GLU A 144 15.17 25.26 32.34
N SER A 145 14.57 26.22 31.64
CA SER A 145 14.52 26.35 30.18
C SER A 145 15.41 25.36 29.41
N LEU A 146 14.78 24.55 28.55
CA LEU A 146 15.38 23.71 27.52
C LEU A 146 16.65 24.35 26.94
N LYS A 147 17.84 23.84 27.31
CA LYS A 147 19.12 24.27 26.74
C LYS A 147 19.36 23.54 25.42
N LEU A 148 18.50 23.79 24.44
CA LEU A 148 18.78 23.37 23.08
C LEU A 148 19.79 24.35 22.49
N ASP A 149 20.92 23.85 22.02
CA ASP A 149 21.74 24.59 21.05
C ASP A 149 21.02 24.50 19.68
N PRO A 150 20.38 25.58 19.20
CA PRO A 150 19.58 25.53 17.98
C PRO A 150 20.42 25.19 16.75
N GLU A 151 21.71 25.57 16.75
CA GLU A 151 22.63 25.24 15.66
C GLU A 151 22.93 23.74 15.62
N ARG A 152 23.13 23.12 16.79
CA ARG A 152 23.33 21.66 16.88
C ARG A 152 22.07 20.89 16.47
N ALA A 153 20.89 21.35 16.86
CA ALA A 153 19.63 20.73 16.49
C ALA A 153 19.35 20.83 14.98
N LYS A 154 19.61 22.01 14.39
CA LYS A 154 19.54 22.23 12.94
C LYS A 154 20.54 21.36 12.18
N LEU A 155 21.76 21.21 12.69
CA LEU A 155 22.79 20.36 12.10
C LEU A 155 22.34 18.89 12.09
N LEU A 156 21.87 18.38 13.23
CA LEU A 156 21.34 17.01 13.35
C LEU A 156 20.19 16.80 12.37
N TYR A 157 19.26 17.75 12.29
CA TYR A 157 18.15 17.66 11.36
C TYR A 157 18.60 17.55 9.91
N THR A 158 19.50 18.45 9.48
CA THR A 158 19.92 18.56 8.08
C THR A 158 20.81 17.37 7.66
N GLN A 159 21.63 16.86 8.57
CA GLN A 159 22.61 15.81 8.27
C GLN A 159 22.10 14.40 8.53
N GLU A 160 21.22 14.21 9.51
CA GLU A 160 20.82 12.88 9.97
C GLU A 160 19.34 12.59 9.79
N LEU A 161 18.45 13.55 10.02
CA LEU A 161 16.99 13.31 9.97
C LEU A 161 16.44 13.45 8.55
N GLN A 162 16.63 14.61 7.93
CA GLN A 162 16.08 14.92 6.61
C GLN A 162 16.50 13.91 5.53
N PRO A 163 17.78 13.46 5.44
CA PRO A 163 18.16 12.48 4.43
C PRO A 163 17.46 11.13 4.60
N LEU A 164 17.24 10.67 5.84
CA LEU A 164 16.54 9.42 6.11
C LEU A 164 15.08 9.49 5.67
N GLN A 165 14.39 10.58 5.99
CA GLN A 165 13.02 10.82 5.59
C GLN A 165 12.88 10.87 4.05
N VAL A 166 13.72 11.68 3.38
CA VAL A 166 13.69 11.83 1.92
C VAL A 166 13.98 10.50 1.23
N THR A 167 14.99 9.77 1.68
CA THR A 167 15.32 8.46 1.11
C THR A 167 14.19 7.46 1.33
N ALA A 168 13.56 7.44 2.50
CA ALA A 168 12.39 6.60 2.74
C ALA A 168 11.26 6.92 1.75
N MET A 169 10.93 8.20 1.58
CA MET A 169 9.89 8.64 0.64
C MET A 169 10.20 8.24 -0.80
N GLU A 170 11.43 8.43 -1.27
CA GLU A 170 11.85 8.04 -2.62
C GLU A 170 11.76 6.53 -2.84
N MET A 171 12.12 5.72 -1.84
CA MET A 171 12.00 4.27 -1.91
C MET A 171 10.54 3.80 -1.90
N PHE A 172 9.66 4.51 -1.17
CA PHE A 172 8.22 4.26 -1.20
C PHE A 172 7.59 4.62 -2.56
N ASP A 173 7.99 5.76 -3.15
CA ASP A 173 7.54 6.12 -4.50
C ASP A 173 8.02 5.09 -5.53
N ALA A 174 9.27 4.63 -5.44
CA ALA A 174 9.76 3.56 -6.31
C ALA A 174 9.02 2.23 -6.10
N ALA A 175 8.68 1.86 -4.85
CA ALA A 175 7.87 0.67 -4.59
C ALA A 175 6.47 0.81 -5.20
N LYS A 176 5.84 1.97 -5.03
CA LYS A 176 4.54 2.30 -5.59
C LYS A 176 4.52 2.20 -7.12
N ASP A 177 5.50 2.81 -7.78
CA ASP A 177 5.59 2.83 -9.24
C ASP A 177 5.79 1.42 -9.81
N ILE A 178 6.63 0.59 -9.16
CA ILE A 178 6.80 -0.82 -9.55
C ILE A 178 5.49 -1.60 -9.34
N GLY A 179 4.82 -1.42 -8.21
CA GLY A 179 3.56 -2.11 -7.92
C GLY A 179 2.45 -1.74 -8.91
N GLN A 180 2.38 -0.47 -9.30
CA GLN A 180 1.47 0.01 -10.34
C GLN A 180 1.80 -0.60 -11.71
N GLU A 181 3.06 -0.54 -12.14
CA GLU A 181 3.49 -1.09 -13.43
C GLU A 181 3.24 -2.60 -13.52
N ASN A 182 3.57 -3.36 -12.46
CA ASN A 182 3.33 -4.81 -12.41
C ASN A 182 1.83 -5.13 -12.47
N SER A 183 1.01 -4.35 -11.78
CA SER A 183 -0.43 -4.57 -11.79
C SER A 183 -1.06 -4.21 -13.14
N GLU A 184 -0.61 -3.15 -13.80
CA GLU A 184 -1.00 -2.84 -15.17
C GLU A 184 -0.59 -3.95 -16.15
N GLN A 185 0.60 -4.53 -15.95
CA GLN A 185 1.07 -5.68 -16.72
C GLN A 185 0.13 -6.88 -16.55
N GLN A 186 -0.21 -7.24 -15.31
CA GLN A 186 -1.15 -8.34 -15.02
C GLN A 186 -2.52 -8.10 -15.67
N ILE A 187 -3.04 -6.87 -15.59
CA ILE A 187 -4.30 -6.50 -16.25
C ILE A 187 -4.17 -6.67 -17.77
N ARG A 188 -3.08 -6.17 -18.39
CA ARG A 188 -2.83 -6.32 -19.82
C ARG A 188 -2.75 -7.78 -20.25
N ASP A 189 -2.04 -8.62 -19.49
CA ASP A 189 -1.88 -10.04 -19.79
C ASP A 189 -3.22 -10.79 -19.72
N VAL A 190 -4.07 -10.46 -18.75
CA VAL A 190 -5.44 -11.00 -18.66
C VAL A 190 -6.26 -10.66 -19.92
N TYR A 191 -6.12 -9.46 -20.47
CA TYR A 191 -6.79 -9.06 -21.71
C TYR A 191 -6.21 -9.72 -22.97
N GLN A 192 -4.95 -10.14 -22.98
CA GLN A 192 -4.32 -10.80 -24.14
C GLN A 192 -4.66 -12.29 -24.27
N VAL A 193 -5.09 -12.93 -23.18
CA VAL A 193 -5.47 -14.35 -23.15
C VAL A 193 -6.94 -14.57 -23.57
N LEU A 194 -7.72 -13.50 -23.68
CA LEU A 194 -9.08 -13.47 -24.23
C LEU A 194 -9.10 -13.48 -25.76
#